data_AF-A0A2G1BY94-F1
#
_entry.id   AF-A0A2G1BY94-F1
#
_cell.length_a   1.000
_cell.length_b   1.000
_cell.length_c   1.000
_cell.angle_alpha   90.00
_cell.angle_beta   90.00
_cell.angle_gamma   90.00
#
_symmetry.space_group_name_H-M   'P 1'
#
loop_
_entity.id
_entity.type
_entity.pdbx_description
1 polymer ?
#
loop_
_entity_poly.entity_id
_entity_poly.type
_entity_poly.pdbx_seq_one_letter_code
_entity_poly.pdbx_strand_id
1 'polypeptide(L)'
;MKIKQLNILFFIIFLMVSCSTNRKLIEKKKTEFGTLIFYLETDLNNTWYKKRILAKIDNSTYVFYSDKIIKELKDEERLFHSLIFDNLEKWKEIQYSRALNETDSLTGLENIKNWSNSEYFQKLNKTDSLVLSKGNKVLDSLNWSDFKKFNGAIGFLTEVY
;
A
#
# COMPACT_ATOMS: atom_id res chain seq x y z
N MET A 1 -15.62 28.17 54.99
CA MET A 1 -14.47 28.64 54.20
C MET A 1 -13.31 27.67 54.36
N LYS A 2 -12.92 26.95 53.30
CA LYS A 2 -11.53 26.69 52.86
C LYS A 2 -11.52 25.66 51.73
N ILE A 3 -11.21 26.16 50.55
CA ILE A 3 -10.95 25.45 49.30
C ILE A 3 -9.68 24.59 49.51
N LYS A 4 -9.75 23.29 49.23
CA LYS A 4 -8.57 22.46 48.94
C LYS A 4 -8.61 22.05 47.48
N GLN A 5 -8.26 23.00 46.61
CA GLN A 5 -7.83 22.71 45.25
C GLN A 5 -6.31 22.60 45.28
N LEU A 6 -5.77 21.38 45.30
CA LEU A 6 -4.44 21.11 44.77
C LEU A 6 -4.25 19.60 44.70
N ASN A 7 -4.41 19.03 43.50
CA ASN A 7 -3.77 17.80 43.00
C ASN A 7 -4.49 17.26 41.74
N ILE A 8 -4.75 18.13 40.76
CA ILE A 8 -5.20 17.72 39.41
C ILE A 8 -4.34 18.45 38.37
N LEU A 9 -3.00 18.40 38.52
CA LEU A 9 -2.08 19.03 37.57
C LEU A 9 -0.91 18.13 37.15
N PHE A 10 -1.02 16.80 37.33
CA PHE A 10 0.02 15.87 36.88
C PHE A 10 -0.45 14.78 35.91
N PHE A 11 -1.74 14.76 35.55
CA PHE A 11 -2.28 13.73 34.64
C PHE A 11 -2.40 14.18 33.17
N ILE A 12 -2.10 15.44 32.83
CA ILE A 12 -2.33 16.00 31.49
C ILE A 12 -1.13 15.82 30.54
N ILE A 13 0.07 15.50 31.05
CA ILE A 13 1.30 15.50 30.23
C ILE A 13 1.51 14.17 29.46
N PHE A 14 0.83 13.08 29.83
CA PHE A 14 1.02 11.77 29.18
C PHE A 14 0.19 11.53 27.90
N LEU A 15 -0.68 12.45 27.50
CA LEU A 15 -1.59 12.26 26.33
C LEU A 15 -1.09 12.88 25.01
N MET A 16 0.06 13.57 24.99
CA MET A 16 0.49 14.32 23.80
C MET A 16 1.48 13.62 22.87
N VAL A 17 1.89 12.37 23.14
CA VAL A 17 2.60 11.58 22.12
C VAL A 17 1.56 10.89 21.22
N SER A 18 0.73 11.70 20.56
CA SER A 18 0.04 11.22 19.36
C SER A 18 1.10 10.99 18.30
N CYS A 19 1.30 9.72 17.95
CA CYS A 19 2.07 9.29 16.78
C CYS A 19 1.31 9.77 15.52
N SER A 20 1.28 11.08 15.30
CA SER A 20 0.56 11.74 14.22
C SER A 20 1.44 11.65 12.98
N THR A 21 1.22 10.63 12.15
CA THR A 21 1.72 10.68 10.77
C THR A 21 1.25 11.98 10.13
N ASN A 22 2.17 12.77 9.54
CA ASN A 22 1.86 14.01 8.85
C ASN A 22 1.01 13.73 7.61
N ARG A 23 -0.32 13.63 7.81
CA ARG A 23 -1.29 13.27 6.78
C ARG A 23 -2.06 14.50 6.33
N LYS A 24 -1.97 14.83 5.04
CA LYS A 24 -2.71 15.93 4.40
C LYS A 24 -3.71 15.38 3.39
N LEU A 25 -4.96 15.84 3.45
CA LEU A 25 -5.97 15.52 2.44
C LEU A 25 -5.62 16.20 1.10
N ILE A 26 -5.61 15.44 0.01
CA ILE A 26 -5.38 15.95 -1.35
C ILE A 26 -6.72 16.10 -2.07
N GLU A 27 -7.48 15.03 -2.16
CA GLU A 27 -8.73 14.96 -2.92
C GLU A 27 -9.73 14.04 -2.22
N LYS A 28 -11.01 14.38 -2.31
CA LYS A 28 -12.13 13.52 -1.90
C LYS A 28 -13.22 13.59 -2.97
N LYS A 29 -13.62 12.44 -3.51
CA LYS A 29 -14.59 12.36 -4.61
C LYS A 29 -15.55 11.19 -4.45
N LYS A 30 -16.84 11.43 -4.68
CA LYS A 30 -17.87 10.38 -4.76
C LYS A 30 -17.83 9.71 -6.14
N THR A 31 -17.90 8.39 -6.16
CA THR A 31 -17.85 7.53 -7.35
C THR A 31 -18.94 6.46 -7.26
N GLU A 32 -19.16 5.69 -8.32
CA GLU A 32 -20.08 4.54 -8.30
C GLU A 32 -19.63 3.42 -7.34
N PHE A 33 -18.32 3.35 -7.02
CA PHE A 33 -17.73 2.37 -6.11
C PHE A 33 -17.54 2.90 -4.67
N GLY A 34 -18.16 4.05 -4.34
CA GLY A 34 -18.04 4.69 -3.03
C GLY A 34 -17.23 5.98 -3.04
N THR A 35 -16.75 6.40 -1.88
CA THR A 35 -16.00 7.65 -1.73
C THR A 35 -14.50 7.39 -1.82
N LEU A 36 -13.88 7.88 -2.89
CA LEU A 36 -12.44 7.83 -3.09
C LEU A 36 -11.79 9.02 -2.38
N ILE A 37 -10.79 8.75 -1.55
CA ILE A 37 -10.06 9.77 -0.79
C ILE A 37 -8.56 9.59 -0.99
N PHE A 38 -7.86 10.65 -1.36
CA PHE A 38 -6.41 10.69 -1.46
C PHE A 38 -5.80 11.51 -0.34
N TYR A 39 -4.79 10.95 0.31
CA TYR A 39 -3.98 11.61 1.31
C TYR A 39 -2.50 11.59 0.91
N LEU A 40 -1.81 12.68 1.19
CA LEU A 40 -0.35 12.76 1.23
C LEU A 40 0.10 12.41 2.65
N GLU A 41 1.05 11.49 2.78
CA GLU A 41 1.79 11.31 4.02
C GLU A 41 3.27 11.64 3.81
N THR A 42 3.81 12.49 4.68
CA THR A 42 5.24 12.84 4.75
C THR A 42 5.82 12.42 6.08
N ASP A 43 7.15 12.52 6.21
CA ASP A 43 7.89 12.28 7.46
C ASP A 43 7.60 10.91 8.05
N LEU A 44 7.48 9.92 7.15
CA LEU A 44 7.29 8.53 7.53
C LEU A 44 8.51 8.07 8.31
N ASN A 45 8.30 7.40 9.44
CA ASN A 45 9.35 6.79 10.25
C ASN A 45 9.88 5.48 9.62
N ASN A 46 10.00 5.45 8.29
CA ASN A 46 10.46 4.32 7.50
C ASN A 46 11.76 4.73 6.79
N THR A 47 12.80 3.91 6.93
CA THR A 47 14.14 4.17 6.38
C THR A 47 14.17 4.23 4.86
N TRP A 48 13.22 3.61 4.16
CA TRP A 48 13.18 3.51 2.71
C TRP A 48 12.31 4.57 2.03
N TYR A 49 11.25 5.04 2.68
CA TYR A 49 10.28 5.96 2.07
C TYR A 49 10.04 7.17 2.96
N LYS A 50 10.35 8.37 2.46
CA LYS A 50 10.12 9.64 3.18
C LYS A 50 8.70 10.18 3.00
N LYS A 51 8.02 9.78 1.93
CA LYS A 51 6.68 10.26 1.56
C LYS A 51 5.92 9.20 0.75
N ARG A 52 4.59 9.19 0.83
CA ARG A 52 3.71 8.31 0.05
C ARG A 52 2.34 8.92 -0.18
N ILE A 53 1.61 8.40 -1.16
CA ILE A 53 0.18 8.71 -1.34
C ILE A 53 -0.65 7.53 -0.84
N LEU A 54 -1.67 7.80 -0.03
CA LEU A 54 -2.70 6.83 0.34
C LEU A 54 -3.99 7.13 -0.42
N ALA A 55 -4.52 6.14 -1.12
CA ALA A 55 -5.86 6.19 -1.68
C ALA A 55 -6.76 5.24 -0.91
N LYS A 56 -7.90 5.72 -0.40
CA LYS A 56 -8.89 4.91 0.30
C LYS A 56 -10.18 4.90 -0.48
N ILE A 57 -10.72 3.71 -0.72
CA ILE A 57 -12.06 3.53 -1.27
C ILE A 57 -12.65 2.24 -0.68
N ASP A 58 -13.85 2.37 -0.14
CA ASP A 58 -14.55 1.25 0.49
C ASP A 58 -13.69 0.51 1.55
N ASN A 59 -13.52 -0.81 1.43
CA ASN A 59 -12.67 -1.62 2.31
C ASN A 59 -11.21 -1.77 1.83
N SER A 60 -10.80 -1.02 0.81
CA SER A 60 -9.45 -1.08 0.24
C SER A 60 -8.64 0.19 0.54
N THR A 61 -7.36 0.01 0.84
CA THR A 61 -6.35 1.07 0.86
C THR A 61 -5.29 0.77 -0.20
N TYR A 62 -4.93 1.76 -0.99
CA TYR A 62 -3.84 1.68 -1.96
C TYR A 62 -2.74 2.63 -1.53
N VAL A 63 -1.50 2.19 -1.62
CA VAL A 63 -0.34 2.98 -1.20
C VAL A 63 0.62 3.10 -2.37
N PHE A 64 0.92 4.34 -2.75
CA PHE A 64 1.85 4.66 -3.82
C PHE A 64 3.16 5.09 -3.19
N TYR A 65 4.16 4.22 -3.29
CA TYR A 65 5.55 4.51 -2.98
C TYR A 65 6.30 4.96 -4.24
N SER A 66 7.55 5.40 -4.06
CA SER A 66 8.39 5.81 -5.18
C SER A 66 8.67 4.66 -6.15
N ASP A 67 8.78 3.43 -5.66
CA ASP A 67 9.19 2.23 -6.41
C ASP A 67 8.04 1.23 -6.68
N LYS A 68 6.99 1.24 -5.85
CA LYS A 68 5.89 0.27 -5.93
C LYS A 68 4.53 0.85 -5.59
N ILE A 69 3.48 0.14 -5.99
CA ILE A 69 2.11 0.39 -5.57
C ILE A 69 1.61 -0.88 -4.90
N ILE A 70 1.08 -0.74 -3.68
CA ILE A 70 0.46 -1.85 -2.95
C ILE A 70 -1.03 -1.59 -2.73
N LYS A 71 -1.80 -2.65 -2.57
CA LYS A 71 -3.18 -2.65 -2.13
C LYS A 71 -3.31 -3.50 -0.86
N GLU A 72 -4.05 -2.99 0.10
CA GLU A 72 -4.35 -3.60 1.39
C GLU A 72 -5.87 -3.69 1.53
N LEU A 73 -6.37 -4.87 1.92
CA LEU A 73 -7.77 -5.09 2.24
C LEU A 73 -7.92 -5.09 3.77
N LYS A 74 -8.85 -4.30 4.29
CA LYS A 74 -9.02 -4.13 5.75
C LYS A 74 -9.34 -5.42 6.50
N ASP A 75 -10.05 -6.33 5.85
CA ASP A 75 -10.55 -7.57 6.46
C ASP A 75 -9.53 -8.72 6.34
N GLU A 76 -8.42 -8.49 5.63
CA GLU A 76 -7.35 -9.47 5.38
C GLU A 76 -6.04 -8.96 6.00
N GLU A 77 -5.99 -8.96 7.33
CA GLU A 77 -4.76 -8.68 8.06
C GLU A 77 -3.68 -9.66 7.56
N ARG A 78 -2.67 -9.12 6.84
CA ARG A 78 -1.45 -9.78 6.30
C ARG A 78 -1.39 -10.04 4.79
N LEU A 79 -2.37 -9.61 3.99
CA LEU A 79 -2.25 -9.71 2.53
C LEU A 79 -1.84 -8.37 1.90
N PHE A 80 -0.59 -8.30 1.44
CA PHE A 80 -0.11 -7.18 0.63
C PHE A 80 -0.20 -7.56 -0.84
N HIS A 81 -0.93 -6.76 -1.60
CA HIS A 81 -1.10 -6.96 -3.02
C HIS A 81 -0.16 -6.00 -3.77
N SER A 82 0.96 -6.50 -4.28
CA SER A 82 1.93 -5.71 -5.06
C SER A 82 1.49 -5.61 -6.53
N LEU A 83 1.50 -4.40 -7.10
CA LEU A 83 1.11 -4.18 -8.49
C LEU A 83 2.18 -4.70 -9.46
N ILE A 84 1.79 -5.55 -10.43
CA ILE A 84 2.70 -6.16 -11.42
C ILE A 84 2.48 -5.59 -12.82
N PHE A 85 3.60 -5.31 -13.51
CA PHE A 85 3.69 -4.63 -14.80
C PHE A 85 4.08 -5.54 -15.97
N ASP A 86 4.70 -6.69 -15.69
CA ASP A 86 5.17 -7.62 -16.71
C ASP A 86 4.12 -8.69 -17.03
N ASN A 87 4.28 -9.34 -18.19
CA ASN A 87 3.57 -10.59 -18.51
C ASN A 87 3.73 -11.57 -17.33
N LEU A 88 2.62 -12.14 -16.87
CA LEU A 88 2.59 -13.12 -15.79
C LEU A 88 3.63 -14.23 -15.99
N GLU A 89 3.86 -14.66 -17.23
CA GLU A 89 4.87 -15.68 -17.56
C GLU A 89 6.31 -15.21 -17.29
N LYS A 90 6.64 -13.97 -17.64
CA LYS A 90 7.96 -13.39 -17.35
C LYS A 90 8.18 -13.21 -15.85
N TRP A 91 7.11 -12.87 -15.11
CA TRP A 91 7.19 -12.79 -13.65
C TRP A 91 7.41 -14.18 -13.02
N LYS A 92 6.69 -15.21 -13.48
CA LYS A 92 6.93 -16.60 -13.07
C LYS A 92 8.37 -17.02 -13.33
N GLU A 93 8.92 -16.67 -14.50
CA GLU A 93 10.32 -16.96 -14.86
C GLU A 93 11.33 -16.28 -13.93
N ILE A 94 11.11 -15.01 -13.57
CA ILE A 94 11.97 -14.28 -12.63
C ILE A 94 11.95 -14.93 -11.23
N GLN A 95 10.78 -15.33 -10.74
CA GLN A 95 10.68 -15.99 -9.43
C GLN A 95 11.27 -17.40 -9.46
N TYR A 96 11.03 -18.16 -10.53
CA TYR A 96 11.64 -19.45 -10.75
C TYR A 96 13.17 -19.35 -10.74
N SER A 97 13.72 -18.35 -11.44
CA SER A 97 15.16 -18.08 -11.49
C SER A 97 15.73 -17.67 -10.13
N ARG A 98 15.01 -16.86 -9.34
CA ARG A 98 15.42 -16.48 -7.98
C ARG A 98 15.46 -17.67 -7.03
N ALA A 99 14.41 -18.48 -7.04
CA ALA A 99 14.33 -19.66 -6.17
C ALA A 99 15.35 -20.75 -6.55
N LEU A 100 15.68 -20.90 -7.84
CA LEU A 100 16.78 -21.74 -8.30
C LEU A 100 18.15 -21.23 -7.85
N ASN A 101 18.34 -19.91 -7.77
CA ASN A 101 19.58 -19.31 -7.29
C ASN A 101 19.72 -19.32 -5.77
N GLU A 102 18.61 -19.49 -5.03
CA GLU A 102 18.60 -19.48 -3.57
C GLU A 102 18.71 -20.87 -2.92
N THR A 103 18.51 -22.00 -3.63
CA THR A 103 18.62 -23.32 -3.00
C THR A 103 18.98 -24.51 -3.91
N ASP A 104 19.93 -25.32 -3.43
CA ASP A 104 20.21 -26.71 -3.83
C ASP A 104 19.20 -27.71 -3.19
N SER A 105 17.99 -27.26 -2.82
CA SER A 105 17.05 -28.06 -2.01
C SER A 105 15.62 -28.04 -2.55
N LEU A 106 15.04 -29.23 -2.68
CA LEU A 106 13.68 -29.58 -3.13
C LEU A 106 12.53 -28.69 -2.59
N THR A 107 12.73 -27.99 -1.47
CA THR A 107 11.78 -27.05 -0.87
C THR A 107 11.57 -25.75 -1.65
N GLY A 108 12.58 -25.28 -2.39
CA GLY A 108 12.46 -24.10 -3.25
C GLY A 108 11.49 -24.34 -4.40
N LEU A 109 11.53 -25.53 -5.01
CA LEU A 109 10.68 -25.90 -6.13
C LEU A 109 9.20 -26.07 -5.76
N GLU A 110 8.91 -26.53 -4.53
CA GLU A 110 7.55 -26.72 -4.04
C GLU A 110 6.84 -25.37 -3.78
N ASN A 111 7.57 -24.38 -3.28
CA ASN A 111 7.07 -23.00 -3.11
C ASN A 111 6.80 -22.30 -4.45
N ILE A 112 7.65 -22.51 -5.47
CA ILE A 112 7.41 -21.95 -6.81
C ILE A 112 6.16 -22.56 -7.46
N LYS A 113 5.91 -23.86 -7.23
CA LYS A 113 4.70 -24.53 -7.72
C LYS A 113 3.44 -23.89 -7.13
N ASN A 114 3.47 -23.51 -5.85
CA ASN A 114 2.37 -22.78 -5.21
C ASN A 114 2.21 -21.34 -5.73
N TRP A 115 3.27 -20.62 -6.07
CA TRP A 115 3.14 -19.27 -6.63
C TRP A 115 2.64 -19.24 -8.08
N SER A 116 2.75 -20.36 -8.79
CA SER A 116 2.17 -20.51 -10.13
C SER A 116 0.64 -20.71 -10.12
N ASN A 117 0.05 -20.95 -8.95
CA ASN A 117 -1.41 -21.03 -8.78
C ASN A 117 -2.02 -19.63 -8.97
N SER A 118 -3.06 -19.55 -9.80
CA SER A 118 -3.82 -18.32 -10.08
C SER A 118 -4.44 -17.66 -8.85
N GLU A 119 -4.44 -18.35 -7.71
CA GLU A 119 -4.97 -17.90 -6.42
C GLU A 119 -4.24 -16.66 -5.89
N TYR A 120 -2.98 -16.44 -6.28
CA TYR A 120 -2.20 -15.27 -5.86
C TYR A 120 -2.25 -14.11 -6.85
N PHE A 121 -2.80 -14.29 -8.06
CA PHE A 121 -2.90 -13.23 -9.05
C PHE A 121 -4.33 -12.69 -9.14
N GLN A 122 -4.49 -11.40 -8.83
CA GLN A 122 -5.75 -10.69 -8.99
C GLN A 122 -5.66 -9.74 -10.19
N LYS A 123 -6.39 -10.04 -11.27
CA LYS A 123 -6.53 -9.11 -12.40
C LYS A 123 -7.19 -7.81 -11.93
N LEU A 124 -6.75 -6.68 -12.47
CA LEU A 124 -7.34 -5.37 -12.14
C LEU A 124 -8.84 -5.36 -12.46
N ASN A 125 -9.64 -4.98 -11.47
CA ASN A 125 -11.06 -4.70 -11.65
C ASN A 125 -11.31 -3.21 -11.95
N LYS A 126 -12.58 -2.82 -12.09
CA LYS A 126 -12.97 -1.43 -12.41
C LYS A 126 -12.56 -0.45 -11.31
N THR A 127 -12.72 -0.83 -10.05
CA THR A 127 -12.29 -0.04 -8.89
C THR A 127 -10.78 0.17 -8.90
N ASP A 128 -10.00 -0.91 -9.08
CA ASP A 128 -8.53 -0.84 -9.15
C ASP A 128 -8.11 0.12 -10.27
N SER A 129 -8.67 -0.07 -11.48
CA SER A 129 -8.37 0.77 -12.65
C SER A 129 -8.70 2.25 -12.39
N LEU A 130 -9.83 2.54 -11.73
CA LEU A 130 -10.22 3.89 -11.37
C LEU A 130 -9.22 4.51 -10.40
N VAL A 131 -8.92 3.84 -9.30
CA VAL A 131 -8.01 4.33 -8.25
C VAL A 131 -6.62 4.58 -8.82
N LEU A 132 -6.09 3.62 -9.58
CA LEU A 132 -4.76 3.71 -10.18
C LEU A 132 -4.66 4.86 -11.20
N SER A 133 -5.67 5.03 -12.06
CA SER A 133 -5.69 6.15 -13.01
C SER A 133 -5.74 7.51 -12.31
N LYS A 134 -6.47 7.59 -11.19
CA LYS A 134 -6.57 8.81 -10.38
C LYS A 134 -5.29 9.06 -9.60
N GLY A 135 -4.66 8.01 -9.08
CA GLY A 135 -3.36 8.06 -8.44
C GLY A 135 -2.30 8.66 -9.36
N ASN A 136 -2.23 8.22 -10.62
CA ASN A 136 -1.32 8.83 -11.61
C ASN A 136 -1.56 10.35 -11.76
N LYS A 137 -2.83 10.78 -11.86
CA LYS A 137 -3.17 12.21 -11.98
C LYS A 137 -2.78 13.02 -10.74
N VAL A 138 -2.88 12.42 -9.55
CA VAL A 138 -2.41 13.02 -8.30
C VAL A 138 -0.89 13.13 -8.29
N LEU A 139 -0.16 12.09 -8.73
CA LEU A 139 1.29 12.16 -8.85
C LEU A 139 1.73 13.25 -9.85
N ASP A 140 1.03 13.35 -10.98
CA ASP A 140 1.26 14.39 -11.98
C ASP A 140 1.02 15.80 -11.43
N SER A 141 -0.08 16.02 -10.68
CA SER A 141 -0.37 17.34 -10.10
C SER A 141 0.61 17.75 -9.01
N LEU A 142 1.29 16.79 -8.38
CA LEU A 142 2.35 17.02 -7.40
C LEU A 142 3.74 17.15 -8.03
N ASN A 143 3.87 16.97 -9.36
CA ASN A 143 5.16 16.89 -10.08
C ASN A 143 6.09 15.79 -9.54
N TRP A 144 5.55 14.64 -9.13
CA TRP A 144 6.34 13.53 -8.59
C TRP A 144 6.63 12.48 -9.67
N SER A 145 7.53 12.84 -10.59
CA SER A 145 7.93 11.96 -11.70
C SER A 145 8.77 10.76 -11.26
N ASP A 146 9.35 10.81 -10.06
CA ASP A 146 10.14 9.74 -9.43
C ASP A 146 9.29 8.60 -8.88
N PHE A 147 7.95 8.73 -8.89
CA PHE A 147 7.05 7.71 -8.38
C PHE A 147 6.64 6.70 -9.44
N LYS A 148 6.49 5.45 -9.01
CA LYS A 148 5.95 4.38 -9.83
C LYS A 148 4.51 4.72 -10.24
N LYS A 149 4.29 4.79 -11.55
CA LYS A 149 2.96 4.92 -12.16
C LYS A 149 2.42 3.55 -12.53
N PHE A 150 1.09 3.40 -12.59
CA PHE A 150 0.45 2.11 -12.92
C PHE A 150 0.53 1.70 -14.40
N ASN A 151 1.06 2.56 -15.29
CA ASN A 151 1.01 2.36 -16.74
C ASN A 151 1.52 0.98 -17.16
N GLY A 152 0.65 0.16 -17.77
CA GLY A 152 0.98 -1.20 -18.21
C GLY A 152 0.76 -2.31 -17.18
N ALA A 153 0.30 -1.99 -15.97
CA ALA A 153 -0.01 -2.99 -14.95
C ALA A 153 -1.18 -3.90 -15.37
N ILE A 154 -1.04 -5.20 -15.13
CA ILE A 154 -2.02 -6.22 -15.52
C ILE A 154 -2.85 -6.72 -14.34
N GLY A 155 -2.36 -6.56 -13.11
CA GLY A 155 -2.98 -7.08 -11.91
C GLY A 155 -2.13 -6.85 -10.67
N PHE A 156 -2.66 -7.31 -9.55
CA PHE A 156 -1.94 -7.42 -8.31
C PHE A 156 -1.52 -8.86 -8.05
N LEU A 157 -0.43 -9.03 -7.34
CA LEU A 157 -0.03 -10.31 -6.77
C LEU A 157 -0.06 -10.25 -5.26
N THR A 158 -0.73 -11.22 -4.67
CA THR A 158 -0.85 -11.42 -3.25
C THR A 158 0.46 -11.99 -2.70
N GLU A 159 1.15 -11.21 -1.88
CA GLU A 159 2.25 -11.68 -1.05
C GLU A 159 1.68 -12.12 0.30
N VAL A 160 1.86 -13.40 0.64
CA VAL A 160 1.53 -13.94 1.96
C VAL A 160 2.82 -13.94 2.79
N TYR A 161 2.78 -13.25 3.92
CA TYR A 161 3.88 -13.18 4.90
C TYR A 161 3.57 -14.01 6.14
#